data_AF-R7K804-F1
#
_entry.id   AF-R7K804-F1
#
_cell.length_a   1.000
_cell.length_b   1.000
_cell.length_c   1.000
_cell.angle_alpha   90.00
_cell.angle_beta   90.00
_cell.angle_gamma   90.00
#
_symmetry.space_group_name_H-M   'P 1'
#
loop_
_entity.id
_entity.type
_entity.pdbx_description
1 polymer ?
#
loop_
_entity_poly.entity_id
_entity_poly.type
_entity_poly.pdbx_seq_one_letter_code
_entity_poly.pdbx_strand_id
1 'polypeptide(L)'
;MKNTQSRKWQLTINNPLEKGCSHEEIKKAMESFSTCEYWCMCDEIGLEEHTPHTHVFIYTTNGTMFNTVKNIFPIAHIEHCKGTYAQNRDYIRKEGKYKNDEKTKTNLTETFEEFGTMPTERQGGRNDLADLLDMITAGLDTSTILEQYPNYMLQLDKIERTRQIMLESKYKNVFREMEVQYIFGAPGSGKTRGVMEKYGFDKVYRVTDYKNPFDGYHGQDVIIFEEFRSSLKIGDMLNYLDGYPLSLPCRFSNKQACYTKVFIISNIPLTAQYNDLQSEQTATWKAFLRRLNCGVVEYLANGNVNNYKTIEEYYSWQGMKGCKLIQEDLPF
;
A
#
# COMPACT_ATOMS: atom_id res chain seq x y z
N MET A 1 -10.13 33.41 -25.80
CA MET A 1 -10.39 32.19 -25.00
C MET A 1 -10.57 32.55 -23.52
N LYS A 2 -11.35 31.79 -22.74
CA LYS A 2 -11.35 31.92 -21.27
C LYS A 2 -9.95 31.60 -20.73
N ASN A 3 -9.49 32.33 -19.71
CA ASN A 3 -8.20 32.09 -19.05
C ASN A 3 -8.21 30.69 -18.41
N THR A 4 -7.66 29.71 -19.11
CA THR A 4 -7.68 28.29 -18.77
C THR A 4 -6.25 27.81 -18.58
N GLN A 5 -6.04 26.93 -17.60
CA GLN A 5 -4.74 26.33 -17.34
C GLN A 5 -4.61 25.03 -18.14
N SER A 6 -3.48 24.85 -18.82
CA SER A 6 -3.14 23.57 -19.46
C SER A 6 -1.64 23.31 -19.31
N ARG A 7 -1.28 22.03 -19.21
CA ARG A 7 0.11 21.57 -19.27
C ARG A 7 0.66 21.52 -20.69
N LYS A 8 -0.21 21.56 -21.70
CA LYS A 8 0.15 21.44 -23.11
C LYS A 8 -0.52 22.49 -23.97
N TRP A 9 0.27 23.14 -24.81
CA TRP A 9 -0.17 24.20 -25.73
C TRP A 9 0.39 23.98 -27.12
N GLN A 10 -0.44 24.16 -28.15
CA GLN A 10 0.00 24.28 -29.54
C GLN A 10 -0.04 25.76 -29.92
N LEU A 11 0.99 26.20 -30.64
CA LEU A 11 1.11 27.55 -31.13
C LEU A 11 1.37 27.50 -32.63
N THR A 12 0.74 28.42 -33.35
CA THR A 12 1.01 28.67 -34.77
C THR A 12 1.37 30.13 -34.94
N ILE A 13 2.55 30.40 -35.49
CA ILE A 13 3.06 31.75 -35.74
C ILE A 13 3.10 31.96 -37.25
N ASN A 14 2.17 32.77 -37.78
CA ASN A 14 2.16 33.10 -39.21
C ASN A 14 3.17 34.22 -39.52
N ASN A 15 3.91 34.08 -40.62
CA ASN A 15 4.97 34.97 -41.08
C ASN A 15 5.99 35.30 -39.97
N PRO A 16 6.67 34.29 -39.39
CA PRO A 16 7.55 34.44 -38.24
C PRO A 16 8.68 35.46 -38.50
N LEU A 17 9.30 35.43 -39.68
CA LEU A 17 10.40 36.32 -40.04
C LEU A 17 9.95 37.79 -40.18
N GLU A 18 8.77 38.04 -40.78
CA GLU A 18 8.23 39.41 -40.92
C GLU A 18 7.86 40.02 -39.57
N LYS A 19 7.53 39.17 -38.58
CA LYS A 19 7.13 39.58 -37.24
C LYS A 19 8.27 39.56 -36.21
N GLY A 20 9.51 39.32 -36.65
CA GLY A 20 10.67 39.24 -35.74
C GLY A 20 10.52 38.11 -34.71
N CYS A 21 10.07 36.95 -35.17
CA CYS A 21 9.96 35.74 -34.36
C CYS A 21 10.66 34.57 -35.06
N SER A 22 11.95 34.75 -35.31
CA SER A 22 12.86 33.68 -35.73
C SER A 22 12.92 32.56 -34.69
N HIS A 23 13.43 31.37 -35.07
CA HIS A 23 13.63 30.25 -34.14
C HIS A 23 14.45 30.65 -32.90
N GLU A 24 15.47 31.48 -33.07
CA GLU A 24 16.29 31.99 -31.96
C GLU A 24 15.49 32.86 -30.97
N GLU A 25 14.56 33.67 -31.48
CA GLU A 25 13.68 34.48 -30.63
C GLU A 25 12.63 33.62 -29.93
N ILE A 26 12.11 32.59 -30.60
CA ILE A 26 11.21 31.60 -29.99
C ILE A 26 11.94 30.88 -28.85
N LYS A 27 13.18 30.43 -29.03
CA LYS A 27 13.99 29.80 -27.98
C LYS A 27 14.19 30.73 -26.78
N LYS A 28 14.57 31.98 -27.02
CA LYS A 28 14.72 32.99 -25.94
C LYS A 28 13.40 33.23 -25.19
N ALA A 29 12.28 33.25 -25.90
CA ALA A 29 10.96 33.33 -25.29
C ALA A 29 10.64 32.06 -24.46
N MET A 30 11.09 30.88 -24.90
CA MET A 30 10.95 29.63 -24.13
C MET A 30 11.74 29.64 -22.83
N GLU A 31 12.91 30.29 -22.76
CA GLU A 31 13.69 30.43 -21.51
C GLU A 31 12.92 31.20 -20.43
N SER A 32 11.94 32.02 -20.80
CA SER A 32 11.07 32.73 -19.84
C SER A 32 10.06 31.79 -19.16
N PHE A 33 9.90 30.54 -19.64
CA PHE A 33 9.09 29.53 -18.97
C PHE A 33 9.93 28.72 -17.99
N SER A 34 9.91 29.12 -16.71
CA SER A 34 10.60 28.40 -15.63
C SER A 34 10.11 26.96 -15.42
N THR A 35 8.95 26.59 -15.97
CA THR A 35 8.33 25.27 -15.84
C THR A 35 8.22 24.51 -17.17
N CYS A 36 8.85 24.99 -18.23
CA CYS A 36 8.89 24.28 -19.53
C CYS A 36 9.95 23.19 -19.49
N GLU A 37 9.51 21.93 -19.61
CA GLU A 37 10.41 20.77 -19.62
C GLU A 37 10.63 20.21 -21.03
N TYR A 38 9.73 20.50 -21.96
CA TYR A 38 9.81 19.99 -23.32
C TYR A 38 9.12 20.92 -24.32
N TRP A 39 9.77 21.15 -25.45
CA TRP A 39 9.15 21.79 -26.61
C TRP A 39 9.72 21.24 -27.92
N CYS A 40 8.93 21.34 -28.98
CA CYS A 40 9.40 21.15 -30.35
C CYS A 40 8.77 22.15 -31.29
N MET A 41 9.46 22.49 -32.38
CA MET A 41 8.95 23.37 -33.43
C MET A 41 9.38 22.92 -34.83
N CYS A 42 8.60 23.32 -35.83
CA CYS A 42 8.89 23.06 -37.24
C CYS A 42 8.25 24.14 -38.10
N ASP A 43 8.91 24.52 -39.19
CA ASP A 43 8.33 25.42 -40.18
C ASP A 43 7.52 24.66 -41.23
N GLU A 44 6.47 25.31 -41.71
CA GLU A 44 5.62 24.83 -42.79
C GLU A 44 5.22 26.00 -43.71
N ILE A 45 4.96 25.72 -44.98
CA ILE A 45 4.48 26.69 -45.97
C ILE A 45 3.02 26.41 -46.32
N GLY A 46 2.10 27.37 -46.15
CA GLY A 46 0.68 27.15 -46.46
C GLY A 46 0.45 26.73 -47.92
N LEU A 47 -0.42 25.75 -48.17
CA LEU A 47 -0.71 25.25 -49.53
C LEU A 47 -1.41 26.29 -50.42
N GLU A 48 -2.31 27.10 -49.86
CA GLU A 48 -3.16 28.02 -50.62
C GLU A 48 -2.54 29.40 -50.80
N GLU A 49 -1.96 29.97 -49.74
CA GLU A 49 -1.40 31.33 -49.77
C GLU A 49 0.14 31.37 -49.71
N HIS A 50 0.82 30.21 -49.72
CA HIS A 50 2.28 30.09 -49.61
C HIS A 50 2.89 30.85 -48.42
N THR A 51 2.12 31.02 -47.35
CA THR A 51 2.52 31.76 -46.16
C THR A 51 3.36 30.88 -45.22
N PRO A 52 4.58 31.31 -44.85
CA PRO A 52 5.41 30.58 -43.91
C PRO A 52 4.81 30.67 -42.51
N HIS A 53 4.78 29.53 -41.81
CA HIS A 53 4.32 29.45 -40.44
C HIS A 53 5.17 28.50 -39.61
N THR A 54 5.42 28.87 -38.36
CA THR A 54 6.10 27.99 -37.40
C THR A 54 5.05 27.38 -36.47
N HIS A 55 5.01 26.05 -36.44
CA HIS A 55 4.23 25.30 -35.46
C HIS A 55 5.11 24.98 -34.25
N VAL A 56 4.59 25.22 -33.05
CA VAL A 56 5.30 24.98 -31.79
C VAL A 56 4.41 24.20 -30.83
N PHE A 57 4.97 23.20 -30.19
CA PHE A 57 4.33 22.45 -29.11
C PHE A 57 5.12 22.66 -27.83
N ILE A 58 4.41 22.97 -26.74
CA ILE A 58 5.01 23.23 -25.43
C ILE A 58 4.39 22.30 -24.40
N TYR A 59 5.25 21.72 -23.56
CA TYR A 59 4.86 21.02 -22.34
C TYR A 59 5.45 21.70 -21.09
N THR A 60 4.60 21.87 -20.07
CA THR A 60 4.97 22.44 -18.77
C THR A 60 4.54 21.54 -17.62
N THR A 61 5.39 21.36 -16.60
CA THR A 61 5.17 20.43 -15.48
C THR A 61 3.98 20.85 -14.61
N ASN A 62 3.92 22.13 -14.27
CA ASN A 62 2.93 22.68 -13.34
C ASN A 62 1.70 23.27 -14.04
N GLY A 63 1.68 23.26 -15.38
CA GLY A 63 0.60 23.83 -16.18
C GLY A 63 0.61 25.35 -16.20
N THR A 64 0.48 25.92 -17.39
CA THR A 64 0.55 27.38 -17.60
C THR A 64 -0.79 27.90 -18.07
N MET A 65 -1.15 29.10 -17.60
CA MET A 65 -2.37 29.80 -17.98
C MET A 65 -2.28 30.32 -19.42
N PHE A 66 -3.40 30.27 -20.16
CA PHE A 66 -3.50 30.81 -21.52
C PHE A 66 -2.94 32.23 -21.63
N ASN A 67 -3.27 33.11 -20.68
CA ASN A 67 -2.80 34.49 -20.69
C ASN A 67 -1.27 34.61 -20.54
N THR A 68 -0.65 33.72 -19.76
CA THR A 68 0.81 33.69 -19.62
C THR A 68 1.48 33.32 -20.93
N VAL A 69 0.96 32.29 -21.62
CA VAL A 69 1.46 31.89 -22.95
C VAL A 69 1.25 33.01 -23.96
N LYS A 70 0.07 33.67 -23.94
CA LYS A 70 -0.26 34.78 -24.84
C LYS A 70 0.57 36.04 -24.59
N ASN A 71 0.98 36.30 -23.35
CA ASN A 71 1.88 37.42 -23.02
C ASN A 71 3.30 37.17 -23.55
N ILE A 72 3.76 35.92 -23.53
CA ILE A 72 5.09 35.55 -24.03
C ILE A 72 5.09 35.45 -25.56
N PHE A 73 4.00 34.97 -26.16
CA PHE A 73 3.80 34.91 -27.61
C PHE A 73 2.55 35.70 -28.06
N PRO A 74 2.59 37.05 -28.06
CA PRO A 74 1.44 37.88 -28.41
C PRO A 74 0.90 37.64 -29.81
N ILE A 75 1.79 37.32 -30.76
CA ILE A 75 1.44 37.12 -32.17
C ILE A 75 0.98 35.69 -32.49
N ALA A 76 1.20 34.74 -31.58
CA ALA A 76 0.88 33.34 -31.83
C ALA A 76 -0.63 33.08 -31.73
N HIS A 77 -1.12 32.22 -32.62
CA HIS A 77 -2.41 31.58 -32.44
C HIS A 77 -2.23 30.39 -31.50
N ILE A 78 -2.89 30.41 -30.34
CA ILE A 78 -2.69 29.43 -29.27
C ILE A 78 -3.93 28.55 -29.16
N GLU A 79 -3.73 27.24 -29.21
CA GLU A 79 -4.78 26.25 -29.08
C GLU A 79 -4.49 25.22 -27.98
N HIS A 80 -5.55 24.66 -27.41
CA HIS A 80 -5.46 23.52 -26.51
C HIS A 80 -5.05 22.28 -27.29
N CYS A 81 -4.00 21.60 -26.85
CA CYS A 81 -3.60 20.34 -27.46
C CYS A 81 -4.64 19.25 -27.17
N LYS A 82 -4.99 18.49 -28.20
CA LYS A 82 -5.72 17.21 -28.08
C LYS A 82 -4.75 16.05 -28.34
N GLY A 83 -5.08 14.87 -27.84
CA GLY A 83 -4.24 13.67 -28.03
C GLY A 83 -2.97 13.68 -27.20
N THR A 84 -2.08 12.72 -27.48
CA THR A 84 -0.91 12.42 -26.66
C THR A 84 0.29 13.35 -26.90
N TYR A 85 1.25 13.48 -25.97
CA TYR A 85 2.50 14.23 -26.21
C TYR A 85 3.21 13.74 -27.47
N ALA A 86 3.34 12.41 -27.63
CA ALA A 86 3.88 11.79 -28.84
C ALA A 86 3.06 12.14 -30.09
N GLN A 87 1.72 12.10 -30.03
CA GLN A 87 0.87 12.47 -31.15
C GLN A 87 1.00 13.95 -31.54
N ASN A 88 1.28 14.85 -30.59
CA ASN A 88 1.49 16.27 -30.86
C ASN A 88 2.88 16.52 -31.48
N ARG A 89 3.91 15.81 -31.01
CA ARG A 89 5.24 15.81 -31.64
C ARG A 89 5.17 15.28 -33.09
N ASP A 90 4.51 14.14 -33.28
CA ASP A 90 4.31 13.53 -34.60
C ASP A 90 3.49 14.43 -35.53
N TYR A 91 2.54 15.21 -34.98
CA TYR A 91 1.79 16.21 -35.74
C TYR A 91 2.70 17.33 -36.27
N ILE A 92 3.58 17.89 -35.42
CA ILE A 92 4.52 18.96 -35.84
C ILE A 92 5.50 18.45 -36.90
N ARG A 93 6.00 17.23 -36.74
CA ARG A 93 6.93 16.63 -37.71
C ARG A 93 6.22 16.02 -38.93
N LYS A 94 4.87 15.94 -38.89
CA LYS A 94 4.00 15.21 -39.82
C LYS A 94 4.46 13.77 -40.08
N GLU A 95 4.84 13.08 -39.01
CA GLU A 95 5.25 11.69 -39.01
C GLU A 95 4.10 10.75 -38.64
N GLY A 96 4.36 9.43 -38.76
CA GLY A 96 3.39 8.39 -38.39
C GLY A 96 2.11 8.46 -39.22
N LYS A 97 0.97 8.64 -38.55
CA LYS A 97 -0.36 8.72 -39.20
C LYS A 97 -0.52 9.91 -40.15
N TYR A 98 0.34 10.92 -40.05
CA TYR A 98 0.31 12.13 -40.88
C TYR A 98 1.29 12.08 -42.06
N LYS A 99 1.99 10.94 -42.27
CA LYS A 99 3.01 10.79 -43.31
C LYS A 99 2.46 10.81 -44.75
N ASN A 100 1.18 10.48 -44.92
CA ASN A 100 0.49 10.41 -46.22
C ASN A 100 -0.48 11.58 -46.43
N ASP A 101 -0.41 12.62 -45.61
CA ASP A 101 -1.27 13.80 -45.75
C ASP A 101 -0.75 14.67 -46.90
N GLU A 102 -1.63 15.33 -47.66
CA GLU A 102 -1.18 16.27 -48.70
C GLU A 102 -0.36 17.42 -48.10
N LYS A 103 -0.62 17.73 -46.82
CA LYS A 103 0.14 18.69 -46.02
C LYS A 103 1.54 18.22 -45.66
N THR A 104 1.91 16.95 -45.80
CA THR A 104 3.30 16.52 -45.53
C THR A 104 4.27 17.17 -46.53
N LYS A 105 3.81 17.48 -47.75
CA LYS A 105 4.62 18.13 -48.80
C LYS A 105 5.00 19.58 -48.49
N THR A 106 4.32 20.20 -47.53
CA THR A 106 4.58 21.60 -47.13
C THR A 106 5.39 21.75 -45.86
N ASN A 107 5.72 20.63 -45.19
CA ASN A 107 6.50 20.66 -43.96
C ASN A 107 7.99 20.74 -44.30
N LEU A 108 8.69 21.69 -43.68
CA LEU A 108 10.14 21.84 -43.81
C LEU A 108 10.81 21.04 -42.70
N THR A 109 10.80 19.71 -42.84
CA THR A 109 11.28 18.79 -41.77
C THR A 109 12.73 19.02 -41.35
N GLU A 110 13.53 19.64 -42.21
CA GLU A 110 14.91 20.06 -41.96
C GLU A 110 15.03 21.21 -40.95
N THR A 111 13.96 21.97 -40.71
CA THR A 111 13.93 23.04 -39.70
C THR A 111 13.41 22.56 -38.34
N PHE A 112 13.15 21.26 -38.18
CA PHE A 112 12.66 20.71 -36.92
C PHE A 112 13.69 20.86 -35.80
N GLU A 113 13.25 21.45 -34.70
CA GLU A 113 14.05 21.62 -33.49
C GLU A 113 13.29 21.13 -32.26
N GLU A 114 14.01 20.51 -31.32
CA GLU A 114 13.45 19.87 -30.13
C GLU A 114 14.39 20.09 -28.94
N PHE A 115 13.80 20.32 -27.76
CA PHE A 115 14.54 20.52 -26.53
C PHE A 115 13.83 19.86 -25.36
N GLY A 116 14.64 19.34 -24.43
CA GLY A 116 14.16 18.70 -23.22
C GLY A 116 13.83 17.22 -23.39
N THR A 117 13.18 16.64 -22.38
CA THR A 117 12.80 15.23 -22.39
C THR A 117 11.29 15.12 -22.47
N MET A 118 10.77 14.52 -23.55
CA MET A 118 9.33 14.34 -23.70
C MET A 118 8.79 13.47 -22.54
N PRO A 119 7.80 13.96 -21.79
CA PRO A 119 7.20 13.18 -20.70
C PRO A 119 6.50 11.93 -21.26
N THR A 120 6.57 10.83 -20.50
CA THR A 120 5.79 9.63 -20.81
C THR A 120 4.31 9.87 -20.51
N GLU A 121 3.44 9.71 -21.51
CA GLU A 121 2.00 9.76 -21.27
C GLU A 121 1.53 8.56 -20.48
N ARG A 122 1.07 8.82 -19.26
CA ARG A 122 0.28 7.86 -18.48
C ARG A 122 -1.16 8.34 -18.55
N GLN A 123 -2.00 7.63 -19.31
CA GLN A 123 -3.46 7.78 -19.27
C GLN A 123 -3.93 7.43 -17.84
N GLY A 124 -3.94 8.45 -16.97
CA GLY A 124 -4.27 8.30 -15.56
C GLY A 124 -5.73 7.95 -15.35
N GLY A 125 -5.97 6.91 -14.54
CA GLY A 125 -7.31 6.54 -14.08
C GLY A 125 -7.53 5.03 -14.01
N ARG A 126 -7.22 4.28 -15.08
CA ARG A 126 -7.39 2.81 -15.08
C ARG A 126 -6.13 2.06 -14.67
N ASN A 127 -4.96 2.53 -15.06
CA ASN A 127 -3.71 1.87 -14.69
C ASN A 127 -3.37 2.16 -13.23
N ASP A 128 -3.44 3.41 -12.76
CA ASP A 128 -3.03 3.76 -11.40
C ASP A 128 -3.80 2.97 -10.31
N LEU A 129 -5.12 2.79 -10.47
CA LEU A 129 -5.92 2.01 -9.51
C LEU A 129 -5.68 0.50 -9.61
N ALA A 130 -5.40 -0.01 -10.82
CA ALA A 130 -5.02 -1.40 -11.02
C ALA A 130 -3.65 -1.68 -10.39
N ASP A 131 -2.67 -0.79 -10.65
CA ASP A 131 -1.34 -0.83 -10.06
C ASP A 131 -1.44 -0.76 -8.52
N LEU A 132 -2.28 0.11 -7.98
CA LEU A 132 -2.54 0.17 -6.54
C LEU A 132 -3.11 -1.15 -5.99
N LEU A 133 -4.07 -1.74 -6.68
CA LEU A 133 -4.65 -3.02 -6.27
C LEU A 133 -3.60 -4.14 -6.33
N ASP A 134 -2.77 -4.16 -7.36
CA ASP A 134 -1.69 -5.13 -7.53
C ASP A 134 -0.65 -4.99 -6.42
N MET A 135 -0.25 -3.75 -6.06
CA MET A 135 0.65 -3.50 -4.93
C MET A 135 0.06 -3.97 -3.60
N ILE A 136 -1.23 -3.69 -3.34
CA ILE A 136 -1.92 -4.15 -2.12
C ILE A 136 -1.99 -5.68 -2.09
N THR A 137 -2.29 -6.31 -3.23
CA THR A 137 -2.42 -7.78 -3.36
C THR A 137 -1.07 -8.47 -3.22
N ALA A 138 0.00 -7.83 -3.71
CA ALA A 138 1.39 -8.26 -3.50
C ALA A 138 1.86 -8.07 -2.05
N GLY A 139 1.06 -7.44 -1.18
CA GLY A 139 1.35 -7.28 0.24
C GLY A 139 2.33 -6.15 0.54
N LEU A 140 2.48 -5.16 -0.35
CA LEU A 140 3.33 -4.01 -0.08
C LEU A 140 2.80 -3.21 1.12
N ASP A 141 3.74 -2.71 1.91
CA ASP A 141 3.46 -1.81 3.03
C ASP A 141 2.91 -0.47 2.53
N THR A 142 2.00 0.10 3.31
CA THR A 142 1.36 1.37 2.98
C THR A 142 2.39 2.50 2.84
N SER A 143 3.46 2.49 3.63
CA SER A 143 4.59 3.42 3.48
C SER A 143 5.25 3.31 2.11
N THR A 144 5.57 2.09 1.68
CA THR A 144 6.20 1.82 0.37
C THR A 144 5.31 2.29 -0.78
N ILE A 145 3.99 2.06 -0.67
CA ILE A 145 3.01 2.55 -1.66
C ILE A 145 3.04 4.09 -1.73
N LEU A 146 3.13 4.77 -0.59
CA LEU A 146 3.16 6.23 -0.54
C LEU A 146 4.48 6.83 -1.03
N GLU A 147 5.60 6.17 -0.79
CA GLU A 147 6.91 6.60 -1.32
C GLU A 147 6.93 6.54 -2.85
N GLN A 148 6.31 5.51 -3.43
CA GLN A 148 6.19 5.38 -4.88
C GLN A 148 5.09 6.29 -5.46
N TYR A 149 3.98 6.47 -4.74
CA TYR A 149 2.79 7.19 -5.19
C TYR A 149 2.22 8.11 -4.07
N PRO A 150 2.84 9.28 -3.84
CA PRO A 150 2.43 10.20 -2.76
C PRO A 150 1.01 10.75 -2.90
N ASN A 151 0.43 10.71 -4.11
CA ASN A 151 -0.95 11.14 -4.38
C ASN A 151 -2.01 10.33 -3.64
N TYR A 152 -1.68 9.12 -3.15
CA TYR A 152 -2.59 8.32 -2.33
C TYR A 152 -2.61 8.72 -0.85
N MET A 153 -1.86 9.73 -0.43
CA MET A 153 -1.82 10.20 0.97
C MET A 153 -3.21 10.58 1.52
N LEU A 154 -4.13 11.08 0.68
CA LEU A 154 -5.50 11.41 1.09
C LEU A 154 -6.46 10.19 1.08
N GLN A 155 -5.96 9.00 0.75
CA GLN A 155 -6.76 7.80 0.52
C GLN A 155 -6.30 6.60 1.39
N LEU A 156 -5.56 6.85 2.47
CA LEU A 156 -5.04 5.79 3.37
C LEU A 156 -6.12 4.86 3.88
N ASP A 157 -7.27 5.41 4.31
CA ASP A 157 -8.40 4.62 4.80
C ASP A 157 -8.93 3.66 3.74
N LYS A 158 -8.90 4.05 2.45
CA LYS A 158 -9.32 3.20 1.35
C LYS A 158 -8.32 2.09 1.07
N ILE A 159 -7.02 2.37 1.21
CA ILE A 159 -5.96 1.36 1.09
C ILE A 159 -6.13 0.30 2.18
N GLU A 160 -6.23 0.73 3.44
CA GLU A 160 -6.40 -0.18 4.57
C GLU A 160 -7.70 -0.98 4.46
N ARG A 161 -8.81 -0.35 4.04
CA ARG A 161 -10.08 -1.04 3.80
C ARG A 161 -9.97 -2.08 2.69
N THR A 162 -9.31 -1.74 1.59
CA THR A 162 -9.06 -2.68 0.48
C THR A 162 -8.24 -3.88 0.98
N ARG A 163 -7.18 -3.63 1.75
CA ARG A 163 -6.38 -4.71 2.34
C ARG A 163 -7.22 -5.65 3.21
N GLN A 164 -8.10 -5.11 4.06
CA GLN A 164 -9.01 -5.93 4.88
C GLN A 164 -9.98 -6.77 4.04
N ILE A 165 -10.58 -6.20 2.99
CA ILE A 165 -11.45 -6.95 2.07
C ILE A 165 -10.71 -8.13 1.42
N MET A 166 -9.46 -7.90 1.01
CA MET A 166 -8.63 -8.95 0.41
C MET A 166 -8.28 -10.06 1.41
N LEU A 167 -7.94 -9.69 2.66
CA LEU A 167 -7.68 -10.66 3.73
C LEU A 167 -8.95 -11.46 4.07
N GLU A 168 -10.10 -10.81 4.21
CA GLU A 168 -11.38 -11.48 4.45
C GLU A 168 -11.69 -12.48 3.32
N SER A 169 -11.54 -12.06 2.05
CA SER A 169 -11.74 -12.95 0.91
C SER A 169 -10.79 -14.16 0.90
N LYS A 170 -9.54 -13.97 1.36
CA LYS A 170 -8.54 -15.03 1.47
C LYS A 170 -8.88 -16.02 2.59
N TYR A 171 -9.29 -15.54 3.76
CA TYR A 171 -9.47 -16.37 4.96
C TYR A 171 -10.89 -16.87 5.20
N LYS A 172 -11.93 -16.35 4.51
CA LYS A 172 -13.33 -16.76 4.70
C LYS A 172 -13.59 -18.27 4.54
N ASN A 173 -12.76 -18.96 3.75
CA ASN A 173 -12.91 -20.39 3.44
C ASN A 173 -11.69 -21.21 3.87
N VAL A 174 -10.85 -20.68 4.77
CA VAL A 174 -9.59 -21.32 5.17
C VAL A 174 -9.63 -21.62 6.66
N PHE A 175 -9.39 -22.89 7.02
CA PHE A 175 -9.08 -23.27 8.39
C PHE A 175 -7.60 -22.98 8.66
N ARG A 176 -7.32 -22.20 9.71
CA ARG A 176 -5.96 -21.84 10.10
C ARG A 176 -5.39 -22.93 11.00
N GLU A 177 -4.24 -23.49 10.62
CA GLU A 177 -3.48 -24.37 11.49
C GLU A 177 -2.83 -23.54 12.59
N MET A 178 -3.33 -23.68 13.81
CA MET A 178 -2.94 -22.85 14.95
C MET A 178 -1.79 -23.47 15.72
N GLU A 179 -0.73 -22.71 15.98
CA GLU A 179 0.31 -23.00 16.96
C GLU A 179 0.06 -22.12 18.19
N VAL A 180 -0.30 -22.71 19.34
CA VAL A 180 -0.59 -21.93 20.55
C VAL A 180 0.28 -22.41 21.71
N GLN A 181 1.03 -21.47 22.29
CA GLN A 181 1.92 -21.74 23.41
C GLN A 181 1.64 -20.81 24.58
N TYR A 182 1.67 -21.36 25.79
CA TYR A 182 1.62 -20.59 27.03
C TYR A 182 3.02 -20.35 27.57
N ILE A 183 3.37 -19.12 27.90
CA ILE A 183 4.67 -18.75 28.45
C ILE A 183 4.48 -18.02 29.77
N PHE A 184 5.14 -18.46 30.83
CA PHE A 184 5.11 -17.77 32.12
C PHE A 184 6.49 -17.66 32.78
N GLY A 185 6.60 -16.83 33.81
CA GLY A 185 7.83 -16.60 34.55
C GLY A 185 7.90 -15.19 35.12
N ALA A 186 8.95 -14.88 35.89
CA ALA A 186 9.09 -13.56 36.50
C ALA A 186 9.14 -12.41 35.47
N PRO A 187 8.71 -11.18 35.82
CA PRO A 187 8.94 -10.00 34.99
C PRO A 187 10.44 -9.84 34.64
N GLY A 188 10.75 -9.32 33.46
CA GLY A 188 12.14 -9.10 33.04
C GLY A 188 12.92 -10.37 32.65
N SER A 189 12.30 -11.55 32.68
CA SER A 189 12.98 -12.81 32.31
C SER A 189 13.18 -13.02 30.79
N GLY A 190 12.75 -12.07 29.96
CA GLY A 190 12.95 -12.13 28.51
C GLY A 190 11.86 -12.86 27.71
N LYS A 191 10.72 -13.22 28.31
CA LYS A 191 9.60 -13.92 27.65
C LYS A 191 9.19 -13.29 26.32
N THR A 192 8.81 -12.02 26.36
CA THR A 192 8.38 -11.24 25.19
C THR A 192 9.50 -11.11 24.18
N ARG A 193 10.71 -10.80 24.66
CA ARG A 193 11.90 -10.63 23.83
C ARG A 193 12.19 -11.89 23.01
N GLY A 194 12.10 -13.07 23.63
CA GLY A 194 12.33 -14.35 22.96
C GLY A 194 11.37 -14.59 21.78
N VAL A 195 10.09 -14.22 21.91
CA VAL A 195 9.14 -14.33 20.80
C VAL A 195 9.42 -13.28 19.72
N MET A 196 9.67 -12.03 20.10
CA MET A 196 9.94 -10.93 19.15
C MET A 196 11.19 -11.20 18.31
N GLU A 197 12.30 -11.64 18.94
CA GLU A 197 13.55 -11.95 18.25
C GLU A 197 13.42 -13.17 17.33
N LYS A 198 12.56 -14.14 17.67
CA LYS A 198 12.34 -15.35 16.87
C LYS A 198 11.59 -15.09 15.57
N TYR A 199 10.56 -14.25 15.60
CA TYR A 199 9.64 -14.07 14.46
C TYR A 199 9.83 -12.75 13.71
N GLY A 200 10.53 -11.77 14.29
CA GLY A 200 10.69 -10.43 13.73
C GLY A 200 9.61 -9.47 14.22
N PHE A 201 9.97 -8.19 14.35
CA PHE A 201 9.12 -7.18 14.97
C PHE A 201 7.89 -6.81 14.12
N ASP A 202 8.01 -6.86 12.81
CA ASP A 202 6.95 -6.54 11.84
C ASP A 202 5.83 -7.58 11.80
N LYS A 203 6.18 -8.85 12.06
CA LYS A 203 5.25 -10.00 11.99
C LYS A 203 4.51 -10.29 13.28
N VAL A 204 4.83 -9.56 14.35
CA VAL A 204 4.29 -9.81 15.69
C VAL A 204 3.39 -8.68 16.12
N TYR A 205 2.12 -9.00 16.35
CA TYR A 205 1.18 -8.10 17.00
C TYR A 205 1.08 -8.40 18.49
N ARG A 206 1.15 -7.36 19.33
CA ARG A 206 1.07 -7.48 20.79
C ARG A 206 -0.24 -6.89 21.29
N VAL A 207 -1.05 -7.72 21.93
CA VAL A 207 -2.23 -7.31 22.67
C VAL A 207 -1.78 -6.83 24.05
N THR A 208 -1.68 -5.51 24.20
CA THR A 208 -1.32 -4.84 25.47
C THR A 208 -2.49 -4.06 26.08
N ASP A 209 -3.52 -3.75 25.30
CA ASP A 209 -4.80 -3.19 25.77
C ASP A 209 -5.89 -4.24 25.62
N TYR A 210 -6.48 -4.71 26.72
CA TYR A 210 -7.55 -5.69 26.69
C TYR A 210 -8.95 -5.09 26.48
N LYS A 211 -9.08 -3.75 26.50
CA LYS A 211 -10.37 -3.08 26.22
C LYS A 211 -10.68 -3.08 24.73
N ASN A 212 -9.68 -2.82 23.88
CA ASN A 212 -9.82 -2.83 22.42
C ASN A 212 -8.65 -3.62 21.79
N PRO A 213 -8.60 -4.95 22.00
CA PRO A 213 -7.40 -5.75 21.80
C PRO A 213 -6.88 -5.82 20.36
N PHE A 214 -7.71 -5.51 19.36
CA PHE A 214 -7.37 -5.74 17.95
C PHE A 214 -7.34 -4.47 17.10
N ASP A 215 -7.48 -3.28 17.68
CA ASP A 215 -7.50 -2.03 16.90
C ASP A 215 -6.21 -1.78 16.11
N GLY A 216 -5.06 -2.21 16.65
CA GLY A 216 -3.76 -2.11 15.99
C GLY A 216 -3.37 -3.36 15.19
N TYR A 217 -4.28 -4.33 15.02
CA TYR A 217 -4.01 -5.54 14.27
C TYR A 217 -4.17 -5.27 12.76
N HIS A 218 -3.11 -5.58 12.00
CA HIS A 218 -3.02 -5.33 10.56
C HIS A 218 -2.82 -6.62 9.75
N GLY A 219 -3.12 -7.79 10.33
CA GLY A 219 -3.00 -9.08 9.65
C GLY A 219 -1.67 -9.80 9.89
N GLN A 220 -0.96 -9.46 10.97
CA GLN A 220 0.26 -10.14 11.40
C GLN A 220 0.03 -11.65 11.60
N ASP A 221 1.06 -12.46 11.29
CA ASP A 221 1.01 -13.93 11.43
C ASP A 221 1.14 -14.39 12.89
N VAL A 222 1.77 -13.58 13.73
CA VAL A 222 2.02 -13.89 15.14
C VAL A 222 1.27 -12.90 16.03
N ILE A 223 0.58 -13.42 17.04
CA ILE A 223 -0.08 -12.62 18.08
C ILE A 223 0.40 -13.01 19.48
N ILE A 224 0.68 -12.00 20.30
CA ILE A 224 1.06 -12.14 21.70
C ILE A 224 -0.03 -11.53 22.57
N PHE A 225 -0.60 -12.32 23.48
CA PHE A 225 -1.39 -11.80 24.60
C PHE A 225 -0.43 -11.49 25.75
N GLU A 226 -0.10 -10.20 25.91
CA GLU A 226 0.95 -9.74 26.82
C GLU A 226 0.41 -9.53 28.24
N GLU A 227 1.18 -9.93 29.25
CA GLU A 227 0.80 -9.82 30.67
C GLU A 227 -0.59 -10.39 30.98
N PHE A 228 -0.94 -11.50 30.33
CA PHE A 228 -2.26 -12.10 30.41
C PHE A 228 -2.57 -12.62 31.83
N ARG A 229 -3.66 -12.14 32.43
CA ARG A 229 -4.11 -12.53 33.78
C ARG A 229 -5.62 -12.76 33.79
N SER A 230 -6.08 -13.68 32.94
CA SER A 230 -7.51 -13.94 32.72
C SER A 230 -8.26 -12.67 32.30
N SER A 231 -7.56 -11.77 31.59
CA SER A 231 -8.02 -10.42 31.24
C SER A 231 -9.14 -10.41 30.19
N LEU A 232 -9.34 -11.53 29.50
CA LEU A 232 -10.42 -11.76 28.54
C LEU A 232 -11.32 -12.89 29.04
N LYS A 233 -12.58 -12.91 28.63
CA LYS A 233 -13.46 -14.04 28.98
C LYS A 233 -12.93 -15.30 28.30
N ILE A 234 -13.03 -16.44 28.99
CA ILE A 234 -12.53 -17.70 28.43
C ILE A 234 -13.21 -18.05 27.10
N GLY A 235 -14.51 -17.76 26.95
CA GLY A 235 -15.24 -18.00 25.70
C GLY A 235 -14.70 -17.19 24.52
N ASP A 236 -14.26 -15.95 24.77
CA ASP A 236 -13.62 -15.13 23.72
C ASP A 236 -12.26 -15.73 23.36
N MET A 237 -11.47 -16.14 24.37
CA MET A 237 -10.20 -16.83 24.14
C MET A 237 -10.37 -18.14 23.36
N LEU A 238 -11.42 -18.93 23.64
CA LEU A 238 -11.68 -20.15 22.89
C LEU A 238 -11.87 -19.86 21.39
N ASN A 239 -12.54 -18.76 21.03
CA ASN A 239 -12.67 -18.32 19.65
C ASN A 239 -11.35 -17.81 19.08
N TYR A 240 -10.61 -16.97 19.83
CA TYR A 240 -9.33 -16.41 19.36
C TYR A 240 -8.26 -17.47 19.16
N LEU A 241 -8.32 -18.57 19.89
CA LEU A 241 -7.38 -19.68 19.80
C LEU A 241 -7.85 -20.80 18.86
N ASP A 242 -9.00 -20.63 18.20
CA ASP A 242 -9.50 -21.58 17.21
C ASP A 242 -8.99 -21.27 15.79
N GLY A 243 -8.99 -22.29 14.93
CA GLY A 243 -8.56 -22.20 13.55
C GLY A 243 -9.62 -21.68 12.59
N TYR A 244 -10.90 -21.66 12.99
CA TYR A 244 -11.99 -21.20 12.12
C TYR A 244 -11.81 -19.72 11.69
N PRO A 245 -12.36 -19.35 10.51
CA PRO A 245 -12.42 -17.96 10.08
C PRO A 245 -13.09 -17.09 11.14
N LEU A 246 -12.40 -16.02 11.56
CA LEU A 246 -12.86 -15.16 12.65
C LEU A 246 -12.71 -13.68 12.30
N SER A 247 -13.77 -12.92 12.56
CA SER A 247 -13.76 -11.46 12.53
C SER A 247 -13.45 -10.92 13.93
N LEU A 248 -12.38 -10.15 14.05
CA LEU A 248 -11.89 -9.58 15.29
C LEU A 248 -12.60 -8.24 15.57
N PRO A 249 -13.27 -8.09 16.73
CA PRO A 249 -14.00 -6.88 17.07
C PRO A 249 -13.05 -5.71 17.31
N CYS A 250 -13.31 -4.58 16.67
CA CYS A 250 -12.53 -3.34 16.80
C CYS A 250 -13.48 -2.13 16.86
N ARG A 251 -13.00 -0.97 17.31
CA ARG A 251 -13.85 0.22 17.49
C ARG A 251 -14.44 0.78 16.19
N PHE A 252 -13.64 0.79 15.11
CA PHE A 252 -14.02 1.44 13.84
C PHE A 252 -14.42 0.44 12.76
N SER A 253 -13.60 -0.60 12.58
CA SER A 253 -13.84 -1.64 11.58
C SER A 253 -13.21 -2.93 12.07
N ASN A 254 -13.97 -4.01 12.05
CA ASN A 254 -13.46 -5.32 12.41
C ASN A 254 -12.31 -5.73 11.47
N LYS A 255 -11.42 -6.57 11.99
CA LYS A 255 -10.25 -7.07 11.27
C LYS A 255 -10.38 -8.56 11.03
N GLN A 256 -9.90 -9.05 9.90
CA GLN A 256 -9.85 -10.50 9.64
C GLN A 256 -8.71 -11.12 10.45
N ALA A 257 -8.98 -12.13 11.27
CA ALA A 257 -7.92 -12.91 11.93
C ALA A 257 -7.10 -13.67 10.87
N CYS A 258 -5.79 -13.38 10.83
CA CYS A 258 -4.84 -13.98 9.88
C CYS A 258 -3.72 -14.74 10.59
N TYR A 259 -3.57 -14.57 11.90
CA TYR A 259 -2.50 -15.16 12.68
C TYR A 259 -2.65 -16.68 12.75
N THR A 260 -1.52 -17.37 12.69
CA THR A 260 -1.40 -18.82 12.89
C THR A 260 -0.66 -19.14 14.17
N LYS A 261 0.09 -18.19 14.74
CA LYS A 261 0.93 -18.41 15.93
C LYS A 261 0.48 -17.52 17.06
N VAL A 262 0.18 -18.13 18.20
CA VAL A 262 -0.35 -17.44 19.38
C VAL A 262 0.52 -17.72 20.59
N PHE A 263 0.96 -16.66 21.25
CA PHE A 263 1.70 -16.74 22.50
C PHE A 263 0.90 -16.05 23.60
N ILE A 264 0.58 -16.79 24.66
CA ILE A 264 -0.04 -16.23 25.85
C ILE A 264 1.07 -16.04 26.89
N ILE A 265 1.46 -14.79 27.14
CA ILE A 265 2.57 -14.47 28.04
C ILE A 265 2.01 -13.96 29.36
N SER A 266 2.43 -14.58 30.46
CA SER A 266 1.99 -14.20 31.81
C SER A 266 3.14 -14.17 32.82
N ASN A 267 2.85 -13.58 33.97
CA ASN A 267 3.70 -13.69 35.16
C ASN A 267 3.20 -14.76 36.15
N ILE A 268 2.02 -15.34 35.91
CA ILE A 268 1.45 -16.41 36.73
C ILE A 268 1.45 -17.73 35.96
N PRO A 269 1.55 -18.89 36.64
CA PRO A 269 1.45 -20.18 35.99
C PRO A 269 0.07 -20.39 35.35
N LEU A 270 0.00 -21.28 34.36
CA LEU A 270 -1.24 -21.62 33.65
C LEU A 270 -2.35 -22.10 34.61
N THR A 271 -1.98 -22.85 35.64
CA THR A 271 -2.88 -23.37 36.68
C THR A 271 -3.50 -22.29 37.57
N ALA A 272 -2.96 -21.07 37.55
CA ALA A 272 -3.52 -19.93 38.27
C ALA A 272 -4.47 -19.06 37.40
N GLN A 273 -4.68 -19.44 36.14
CA GLN A 273 -5.60 -18.76 35.24
C GLN A 273 -7.02 -19.29 35.42
N TYR A 274 -8.02 -18.42 35.39
CA TYR A 274 -9.43 -18.78 35.43
C TYR A 274 -9.82 -19.75 36.57
N ASN A 275 -9.28 -19.55 37.78
CA ASN A 275 -9.40 -20.49 38.91
C ASN A 275 -10.83 -20.99 39.14
N ASP A 276 -11.81 -20.08 39.21
CA ASP A 276 -13.21 -20.44 39.47
C ASP A 276 -13.79 -21.35 38.38
N LEU A 277 -13.40 -21.11 37.12
CA LEU A 277 -13.88 -21.89 35.96
C LEU A 277 -13.29 -23.29 35.90
N GLN A 278 -12.13 -23.53 36.54
CA GLN A 278 -11.54 -24.87 36.56
C GLN A 278 -12.43 -25.87 37.29
N SER A 279 -13.08 -25.46 38.39
CA SER A 279 -14.03 -26.28 39.15
C SER A 279 -15.47 -26.15 38.66
N GLU A 280 -15.92 -24.95 38.32
CA GLU A 280 -17.33 -24.72 37.95
C GLU A 280 -17.64 -25.12 36.51
N GLN A 281 -16.68 -24.99 35.60
CA GLN A 281 -16.84 -25.21 34.16
C GLN A 281 -15.68 -26.01 33.57
N THR A 282 -15.40 -27.17 34.16
CA THR A 282 -14.25 -28.01 33.79
C THR A 282 -14.18 -28.35 32.30
N ALA A 283 -15.32 -28.53 31.61
CA ALA A 283 -15.35 -28.77 30.16
C ALA A 283 -14.79 -27.58 29.36
N THR A 284 -15.17 -26.35 29.74
CA THR A 284 -14.67 -25.11 29.13
C THR A 284 -13.16 -24.96 29.39
N TRP A 285 -12.71 -25.27 30.60
CA TRP A 285 -11.29 -25.25 30.94
C TRP A 285 -10.48 -26.26 30.11
N LYS A 286 -10.96 -27.50 29.99
CA LYS A 286 -10.35 -28.52 29.11
C LYS A 286 -10.29 -28.08 27.65
N ALA A 287 -11.35 -27.42 27.15
CA ALA A 287 -11.37 -26.88 25.79
C ALA A 287 -10.32 -25.78 25.57
N PHE A 288 -9.99 -25.00 26.60
CA PHE A 288 -8.89 -24.03 26.57
C PHE A 288 -7.53 -24.75 26.55
N LEU A 289 -7.34 -25.72 27.45
CA LEU A 289 -6.10 -26.51 27.52
C LEU A 289 -5.80 -27.24 26.21
N ARG A 290 -6.79 -27.85 25.56
CA ARG A 290 -6.64 -28.52 24.25
C ARG A 290 -6.00 -27.60 23.20
N ARG A 291 -6.36 -26.32 23.20
CA ARG A 291 -5.88 -25.37 22.20
C ARG A 291 -4.41 -25.01 22.38
N LEU A 292 -3.85 -25.18 23.59
CA LEU A 292 -2.43 -24.97 23.91
C LEU A 292 -1.56 -26.13 23.38
N ASN A 293 -1.63 -26.38 22.08
CA ASN A 293 -1.04 -27.55 21.42
C ASN A 293 0.49 -27.51 21.29
N CYS A 294 1.13 -26.36 21.55
CA CYS A 294 2.59 -26.22 21.59
C CYS A 294 3.15 -26.21 23.03
N GLY A 295 2.32 -26.61 24.00
CA GLY A 295 2.72 -26.81 25.38
C GLY A 295 2.92 -25.51 26.18
N VAL A 296 3.74 -25.62 27.24
CA VAL A 296 3.97 -24.58 28.23
C VAL A 296 5.46 -24.33 28.41
N VAL A 297 5.86 -23.07 28.48
CA VAL A 297 7.25 -22.65 28.72
C VAL A 297 7.33 -21.83 29.99
N GLU A 298 8.24 -22.19 30.88
CA GLU A 298 8.53 -21.47 32.11
C GLU A 298 9.91 -20.82 32.03
N TYR A 299 9.95 -19.50 32.21
CA TYR A 299 11.16 -18.72 32.35
C TYR A 299 11.51 -18.56 33.83
N LEU A 300 12.61 -19.18 34.24
CA LEU A 300 13.09 -19.13 35.62
C LEU A 300 13.93 -17.87 35.88
N ALA A 301 13.99 -17.45 37.15
CA ALA A 301 14.74 -16.26 37.56
C ALA A 301 16.25 -16.36 37.32
N ASN A 302 16.79 -17.57 37.23
CA ASN A 302 18.21 -17.83 36.93
C ASN A 302 18.53 -17.81 35.42
N GLY A 303 17.56 -17.49 34.56
CA GLY A 303 17.71 -17.46 33.10
C GLY A 303 17.52 -18.81 32.41
N ASN A 304 17.32 -19.90 33.17
CA ASN A 304 16.97 -21.19 32.58
C ASN A 304 15.50 -21.19 32.11
N VAL A 305 15.22 -22.03 31.11
CA VAL A 305 13.89 -22.18 30.54
C VAL A 305 13.49 -23.65 30.64
N ASN A 306 12.37 -23.93 31.32
CA ASN A 306 11.75 -25.25 31.29
C ASN A 306 10.72 -25.28 30.15
N ASN A 307 10.76 -26.31 29.32
CA ASN A 307 9.85 -26.47 28.19
C ASN A 307 9.08 -27.77 28.35
N TYR A 308 7.78 -27.65 28.60
CA TYR A 308 6.84 -28.76 28.71
C TYR A 308 6.12 -28.88 27.38
N LYS A 309 6.38 -29.96 26.63
CA LYS A 309 5.88 -30.12 25.26
C LYS A 309 4.38 -30.33 25.20
N THR A 310 3.80 -30.89 26.25
CA THR A 310 2.35 -31.11 26.36
C THR A 310 1.80 -30.59 27.68
N ILE A 311 0.47 -30.43 27.73
CA ILE A 311 -0.23 -30.02 28.95
C ILE A 311 -0.11 -31.10 30.03
N GLU A 312 -0.15 -32.38 29.67
CA GLU A 312 0.02 -33.50 30.60
C GLU A 312 1.39 -33.47 31.27
N GLU A 313 2.45 -33.20 30.51
CA GLU A 313 3.82 -33.07 31.03
C GLU A 313 3.89 -31.95 32.07
N TYR A 314 3.32 -30.79 31.75
CA TYR A 314 3.25 -29.64 32.65
C TYR A 314 2.46 -29.94 33.94
N TYR A 315 1.28 -30.55 33.84
CA TYR A 315 0.45 -30.90 35.00
C TYR A 315 1.10 -31.98 35.87
N SER A 316 1.77 -32.95 35.26
CA SER A 316 2.55 -33.96 36.00
C SER A 316 3.68 -33.32 36.80
N TRP A 317 4.40 -32.37 36.21
CA TRP A 317 5.45 -31.61 36.90
C TRP A 317 4.91 -30.78 38.06
N GLN A 318 3.73 -30.15 37.92
CA GLN A 318 3.05 -29.42 38.99
C GLN A 318 2.52 -30.30 40.14
N GLY A 319 2.68 -31.63 40.07
CA GLY A 319 2.16 -32.56 41.06
C GLY A 319 0.64 -32.75 40.98
N MET A 320 0.00 -32.27 39.91
CA MET A 320 -1.44 -32.40 39.68
C MET A 320 -1.73 -33.68 38.86
N LYS A 321 -2.11 -34.77 39.54
CA LYS A 321 -2.55 -36.02 38.87
C LYS A 321 -4.02 -35.90 38.44
N GLY A 322 -4.33 -36.10 37.16
CA GLY A 322 -5.73 -36.30 36.70
C GLY A 322 -6.18 -35.58 35.43
N CYS A 323 -5.41 -34.65 34.89
CA CYS A 323 -5.70 -34.06 33.57
C CYS A 323 -5.09 -34.94 32.46
N LYS A 324 -5.71 -36.09 32.18
CA LYS A 324 -5.48 -36.78 30.91
C LYS A 324 -6.40 -36.15 29.88
N LEU A 325 -5.87 -35.37 28.93
CA LEU A 325 -6.61 -35.12 27.70
C LEU A 325 -6.61 -36.46 26.95
N ILE A 326 -7.79 -37.06 26.83
CA ILE A 326 -7.94 -38.34 26.11
C ILE A 326 -7.86 -38.01 24.61
N GLN A 327 -7.45 -38.94 23.76
CA GLN A 327 -7.29 -38.69 22.32
C GLN A 327 -8.59 -38.21 21.62
N GLU A 328 -9.76 -38.49 22.20
CA GLU A 328 -11.07 -37.95 21.77
C GLU A 328 -11.25 -36.45 22.10
N ASP A 329 -10.41 -35.88 22.97
CA ASP A 329 -10.40 -34.49 23.41
C ASP A 329 -9.36 -33.62 22.68
N LEU A 330 -8.72 -34.10 21.61
CA LEU A 330 -7.79 -33.35 20.74
C LEU A 330 -8.52 -32.91 19.46
N PRO A 331 -8.23 -31.73 18.88
CA PRO A 331 -8.83 -31.36 17.62
C PRO A 331 -7.98 -32.04 16.54
N PHE A 332 -8.40 -33.25 16.16
CA PHE A 332 -7.78 -34.13 15.17
C PHE A 332 -6.51 -34.86 15.64
#